data_AF-A0A515KG92-F1
#
_entry.id   AF-A0A515KG92-F1
#
_cell.length_a   1.000
_cell.length_b   1.000
_cell.length_c   1.000
_cell.angle_alpha   90.00
_cell.angle_beta   90.00
_cell.angle_gamma   90.00
#
_symmetry.space_group_name_H-M   'P 1'
#
loop_
_entity.id
_entity.type
_entity.pdbx_description
1 polymer ?
#
loop_
_entity_poly.entity_id
_entity_poly.type
_entity_poly.pdbx_seq_one_letter_code
_entity_poly.pdbx_strand_id
1 'polypeptide(L)' 'MIYPIIEGLRLSGIASMTGIANALNERGIKTGQGSRWHPQTVKRVLETRP' A
#
# COMPACT_ATOMS: atom_id res chain seq x y z
N MET A 1 -9.98 -2.18 -4.55
CA MET A 1 -9.61 -1.14 -5.52
C MET A 1 -8.31 -0.40 -5.19
N ILE A 2 -7.57 -0.75 -4.13
CA ILE A 2 -6.31 -0.08 -3.76
C ILE A 2 -5.08 -0.56 -4.57
N TYR A 3 -5.19 -1.72 -5.22
CA TYR A 3 -4.08 -2.36 -5.94
C TYR A 3 -3.40 -1.46 -6.99
N PRO A 4 -4.13 -0.72 -7.86
CA PRO A 4 -3.48 0.13 -8.87
C PRO A 4 -2.60 1.24 -8.26
N ILE A 5 -2.96 1.74 -7.06
CA ILE A 5 -2.18 2.75 -6.36
C ILE A 5 -0.89 2.15 -5.80
N ILE A 6 -0.97 0.92 -5.27
CA ILE A 6 0.19 0.17 -4.78
C ILE A 6 1.13 -0.15 -5.96
N GLU A 7 0.59 -0.57 -7.09
CA GLU A 7 1.38 -0.87 -8.28
C GLU A 7 2.08 0.39 -8.84
N GLY A 8 1.35 1.51 -8.94
CA GLY A 8 1.95 2.80 -9.33
C GLY A 8 3.10 3.22 -8.42
N LEU A 9 2.97 3.01 -7.10
CA LEU A 9 4.06 3.25 -6.15
C LEU A 9 5.29 2.37 -6.41
N ARG A 10 5.08 1.08 -6.73
CA ARG A 10 6.18 0.16 -7.06
C ARG A 10 6.89 0.59 -8.35
N LEU A 11 6.14 0.98 -9.37
CA LEU A 11 6.69 1.47 -10.64
C LEU A 11 7.44 2.80 -10.48
N SER A 12 7.05 3.64 -9.51
CA SER A 12 7.79 4.84 -9.12
C SER A 12 9.07 4.57 -8.29
N GLY A 13 9.42 3.30 -8.04
CA GLY A 13 10.63 2.91 -7.31
C GLY A 13 10.41 2.64 -5.81
N ILE A 14 9.20 2.82 -5.28
CA ILE A 14 8.87 2.52 -3.89
C ILE A 14 8.43 1.05 -3.81
N ALA A 15 9.39 0.14 -3.86
CA ALA A 15 9.13 -1.31 -3.94
C ALA A 15 9.02 -2.01 -2.57
N SER A 16 9.53 -1.40 -1.50
CA SER A 16 9.49 -1.97 -0.15
C SER A 16 8.11 -1.82 0.48
N MET A 17 7.61 -2.83 1.19
CA MET A 17 6.30 -2.77 1.86
C MET A 17 6.17 -1.59 2.84
N THR A 18 7.26 -1.27 3.55
CA THR A 18 7.32 -0.11 4.45
C THR A 18 7.24 1.20 3.70
N GLY A 19 7.97 1.33 2.58
CA GLY A 19 7.91 2.52 1.73
C GLY A 19 6.50 2.74 1.17
N ILE A 20 5.85 1.67 0.70
CA ILE A 20 4.48 1.71 0.20
C ILE A 20 3.52 2.13 1.32
N ALA A 21 3.62 1.52 2.50
CA ALA A 21 2.77 1.86 3.63
C ALA A 21 2.92 3.34 4.05
N ASN A 22 4.16 3.83 4.11
CA ASN A 22 4.45 5.23 4.42
C ASN A 22 3.86 6.16 3.34
N ALA A 23 4.12 5.88 2.06
CA ALA A 23 3.61 6.70 0.97
C ALA A 23 2.07 6.75 0.95
N LEU A 24 1.39 5.65 1.25
CA LEU A 24 -0.07 5.63 1.37
C LEU A 24 -0.57 6.46 2.55
N ASN A 25 0.10 6.35 3.71
CA ASN A 25 -0.24 7.13 4.90
C ASN A 25 0.03 8.63 4.71
N GLU A 26 1.14 9.01 4.09
CA GLU A 26 1.49 10.40 3.79
C GLU A 26 0.50 11.03 2.81
N ARG A 27 -0.02 10.24 1.87
CA ARG A 27 -1.11 10.63 0.97
C ARG A 27 -2.49 10.67 1.64
N GLY A 28 -2.58 10.36 2.93
CA GLY A 28 -3.84 10.34 3.68
C GLY A 28 -4.79 9.19 3.30
N ILE A 29 -4.31 8.20 2.56
CA ILE A 29 -5.13 7.09 2.08
C ILE A 29 -5.33 6.12 3.24
N LYS A 30 -6.58 5.97 3.69
CA LYS A 30 -6.93 4.99 4.72
C LYS A 30 -7.13 3.59 4.11
N THR A 31 -6.90 2.57 4.92
CA THR A 31 -7.31 1.21 4.56
C THR A 31 -8.83 1.12 4.43
N GLY A 32 -9.36 0.05 3.83
CA GLY A 32 -10.81 -0.16 3.72
C GLY A 32 -11.54 -0.23 5.08
N GLN A 33 -10.81 -0.38 6.18
CA GLN A 33 -11.33 -0.37 7.57
C GLN A 33 -11.11 0.98 8.28
N GLY A 34 -10.59 2.00 7.58
CA GLY A 34 -10.33 3.33 8.15
C GLY A 34 -9.01 3.47 8.93
N SER A 35 -8.24 2.38 9.09
CA SER A 35 -6.94 2.38 9.78
C SER A 35 -5.78 2.79 8.86
N ARG A 36 -4.64 3.15 9.47
CA ARG A 36 -3.37 3.41 8.76
C ARG A 36 -2.86 2.16 8.04
N TRP A 37 -2.03 2.37 7.03
CA TRP A 37 -1.31 1.32 6.34
C TRP A 37 -0.12 0.83 7.15
N HIS A 38 -0.04 -0.49 7.32
CA HIS A 38 1.12 -1.17 7.87
C HIS A 38 1.77 -2.04 6.80
N PRO A 39 3.09 -2.32 6.87
CA PRO A 39 3.79 -3.15 5.88
C PRO A 39 3.15 -4.53 5.71
N GLN A 40 2.67 -5.14 6.81
CA GLN A 40 1.96 -6.42 6.77
C GLN A 40 0.62 -6.34 6.05
N THR A 41 -0.10 -5.23 6.19
CA THR A 41 -1.35 -4.98 5.45
C THR A 41 -1.08 -4.87 3.95
N VAL A 42 -0.01 -4.18 3.55
CA VAL A 42 0.44 -4.09 2.15
C VAL A 42 0.75 -5.48 1.60
N LYS A 43 1.55 -6.27 2.34
CA LYS A 43 1.90 -7.64 1.96
C LYS A 43 0.63 -8.49 1.72
N ARG A 44 -0.29 -8.48 2.68
CA ARG A 44 -1.54 -9.25 2.60
C ARG A 44 -2.41 -8.85 1.41
N VAL A 45 -2.46 -7.55 1.08
CA VAL A 45 -3.20 -7.06 -0.09
C VAL A 45 -2.60 -7.59 -1.39
N LEU A 46 -1.26 -7.59 -1.51
CA LEU A 46 -0.55 -8.15 -2.66
C LEU A 46 -0.69 -9.68 -2.75
N GLU A 47 -0.73 -10.38 -1.62
CA GLU A 47 -0.94 -11.84 -1.59
C GLU A 47 -2.38 -12.23 -1.94
N THR A 48 -3.36 -11.41 -1.55
CA THR A 48 -4.79 -11.70 -1.77
C THR A 48 -5.26 -11.32 -3.18
N ARG A 49 -4.57 -10.38 -3.85
CA ARG A 49 -4.90 -9.91 -5.19
C ARG A 49 -3.62 -9.70 -6.00
N PRO A 50 -3.29 -10.60 -6.93
CA PRO A 50 -2.24 -10.37 -7.91
C PRO A 50 -2.68 -9.36 -8.98
#